data_AF-A0A5C9EBP3-F1
#
_entry.id   AF-A0A5C9EBP3-F1
#
_cell.length_a   1.000
_cell.length_b   1.000
_cell.length_c   1.000
_cell.angle_alpha   90.00
_cell.angle_beta   90.00
_cell.angle_gamma   90.00
#
_symmetry.space_group_name_H-M   'P 1'
#
loop_
_entity.id
_entity.type
_entity.pdbx_description
1 polymer ?
#
loop_
_entity_poly.entity_id
_entity_poly.type
_entity_poly.pdbx_seq_one_letter_code
_entity_poly.pdbx_strand_id
1 'polypeptide(L)'
;MNPIDFEVVIDYIQKQTARNPISMMHFQDPYTFDLERVSHCDINYSVPDGRTIPFCTMNTIHRAISEEKFSIPIEEWRERRRPDKVEEDLSPNLCC
;
A
#
# COMPACT_ATOMS: atom_id res chain seq x y z
N MET A 1 -17.59 9.50 9.82
CA MET A 1 -16.74 8.80 8.84
C MET A 1 -17.28 9.22 7.48
N ASN A 2 -16.71 10.25 6.88
CA ASN A 2 -17.21 10.71 5.58
C ASN A 2 -16.68 9.75 4.51
N PRO A 3 -17.55 9.25 3.63
CA PRO A 3 -17.13 8.51 2.45
C PRO A 3 -16.44 9.51 1.54
N ILE A 4 -15.13 9.65 1.65
CA ILE A 4 -14.36 10.18 0.53
C ILE A 4 -14.40 9.03 -0.47
N ASP A 5 -15.22 9.23 -1.50
CA ASP A 5 -15.65 8.22 -2.46
C ASP A 5 -14.46 7.42 -2.98
N PHE A 6 -14.45 6.10 -2.73
CA PHE A 6 -13.51 5.18 -3.37
C PHE A 6 -13.49 5.41 -4.90
N GLU A 7 -14.61 5.82 -5.48
CA GLU A 7 -14.71 6.20 -6.89
C GLU A 7 -13.79 7.37 -7.27
N VAL A 8 -13.62 8.39 -6.42
CA VAL A 8 -12.70 9.51 -6.69
C VAL A 8 -11.24 9.05 -6.62
N VAL A 9 -10.91 8.17 -5.68
CA VAL A 9 -9.56 7.59 -5.57
C VAL A 9 -9.27 6.68 -6.76
N ILE A 10 -10.22 5.82 -7.15
CA ILE A 10 -10.09 4.96 -8.33
C ILE A 10 -10.01 5.79 -9.61
N ASP A 11 -10.82 6.83 -9.77
CA ASP A 11 -10.77 7.76 -10.91
C ASP A 11 -9.42 8.50 -10.97
N TYR A 12 -8.89 8.92 -9.81
CA TYR A 12 -7.57 9.54 -9.72
C TYR A 12 -6.45 8.56 -10.14
N ILE A 13 -6.49 7.32 -9.64
CA ILE A 13 -5.53 6.27 -10.02
C ILE A 13 -5.63 5.96 -11.52
N GLN A 14 -6.84 5.79 -12.05
CA GLN A 14 -7.08 5.53 -13.47
C GLN A 14 -6.59 6.68 -14.37
N LYS A 15 -6.77 7.93 -13.94
CA LYS A 15 -6.25 9.12 -14.66
C LYS A 15 -4.71 9.18 -14.68
N GLN A 16 -4.04 8.64 -13.67
CA GLN A 16 -2.58 8.55 -13.65
C GLN A 16 -2.06 7.41 -14.55
N THR A 17 -2.70 6.23 -14.50
CA THR A 17 -2.27 5.05 -15.27
C THR A 17 -2.54 5.14 -16.76
N ALA A 18 -3.49 5.98 -17.20
CA ALA A 18 -3.78 6.19 -18.62
C ALA A 18 -2.65 6.90 -19.41
N ARG A 19 -1.59 7.38 -18.76
CA ARG A 19 -0.54 8.18 -19.41
C ARG A 19 0.65 7.37 -19.97
N ASN A 20 0.74 6.06 -19.75
CA ASN A 20 1.85 5.27 -20.28
C ASN A 20 1.47 3.79 -20.56
N PRO A 21 0.97 3.46 -21.76
CA PRO A 21 0.53 2.10 -22.09
C PRO A 21 1.67 1.05 -22.21
N ILE A 22 2.94 1.43 -21.97
CA ILE A 22 4.12 0.53 -22.02
C ILE A 22 5.05 0.87 -20.84
N SER A 23 4.55 0.76 -19.61
CA SER A 23 5.26 1.12 -18.38
C SER A 23 6.05 -0.09 -17.83
N MET A 24 7.30 -0.28 -18.25
CA MET A 24 8.22 -1.16 -17.52
C MET A 24 8.73 -0.41 -16.29
N MET A 25 8.02 -0.53 -15.18
CA MET A 25 8.44 0.07 -13.92
C MET A 25 9.58 -0.75 -13.29
N HIS A 26 10.68 -0.07 -13.00
CA HIS A 26 11.80 -0.63 -12.24
C HIS A 26 11.57 -0.33 -10.76
N PHE A 27 11.67 -1.34 -9.93
CA PHE A 27 11.64 -1.17 -8.48
C PHE A 27 12.86 -0.34 -8.05
N GLN A 28 12.62 0.64 -7.20
CA GLN A 28 13.65 1.54 -6.67
C GLN A 28 13.91 1.23 -5.21
N ASP A 29 15.19 1.25 -4.83
CA ASP A 29 15.64 1.12 -3.45
C ASP A 29 16.01 2.52 -2.88
N PRO A 30 16.35 2.66 -1.59
CA PRO A 30 16.66 3.95 -0.98
C PRO A 30 17.87 4.68 -1.59
N TYR A 31 18.82 3.98 -2.20
CA TYR A 31 20.03 4.54 -2.81
C TYR A 31 19.82 4.93 -4.28
N THR A 32 18.77 4.40 -4.93
CA THR A 32 18.45 4.64 -6.35
C THR A 32 17.15 5.45 -6.53
N PHE A 33 16.70 6.14 -5.48
CA PHE A 33 15.37 6.73 -5.41
C PHE A 33 15.22 8.04 -6.21
N ASP A 34 14.37 8.01 -7.23
CA ASP A 34 14.01 9.14 -8.09
C ASP A 34 12.54 9.56 -7.87
N LEU A 35 12.34 10.80 -7.43
CA LEU A 35 11.03 11.39 -7.12
C LEU A 35 10.16 11.63 -8.35
N GLU A 36 10.75 12.04 -9.49
CA GLU A 36 10.00 12.28 -10.72
C GLU A 36 9.41 10.97 -11.22
N ARG A 37 10.21 9.90 -11.17
CA ARG A 37 9.76 8.56 -11.54
C ARG A 37 8.66 8.02 -10.61
N VAL A 38 8.81 8.22 -9.31
CA VAL A 38 7.82 7.80 -8.30
C VAL A 38 6.50 8.55 -8.44
N SER A 39 6.53 9.82 -8.85
CA SER A 39 5.32 10.64 -9.05
C SER A 39 4.40 10.12 -10.17
N HIS A 40 4.97 9.34 -11.09
CA HIS A 40 4.28 8.69 -12.20
C HIS A 40 4.09 7.19 -11.99
N CYS A 41 4.16 6.70 -10.74
CA CYS A 41 4.02 5.29 -10.45
C CYS A 41 2.59 4.77 -10.56
N ASP A 42 2.43 3.65 -11.27
CA ASP A 42 1.14 2.97 -11.43
C ASP A 42 0.81 2.03 -10.26
N ILE A 43 1.82 1.58 -9.50
CA ILE A 43 1.66 0.64 -8.40
C ILE A 43 1.66 1.41 -7.08
N ASN A 44 0.49 1.50 -6.45
CA ASN A 44 0.29 2.32 -5.26
C ASN A 44 -0.50 1.56 -4.18
N TYR A 45 -0.20 1.88 -2.92
CA TYR A 45 -0.98 1.50 -1.75
C TYR A 45 -2.02 2.58 -1.44
N SER A 46 -3.24 2.15 -1.17
CA SER A 46 -4.28 3.02 -0.59
C SER A 46 -4.24 2.87 0.93
N VAL A 47 -3.86 3.94 1.62
CA VAL A 47 -3.79 3.97 3.09
C VAL A 47 -5.17 4.36 3.65
N PRO A 48 -5.60 3.82 4.81
CA PRO A 48 -6.90 4.15 5.41
C PRO A 48 -7.13 5.65 5.70
N ASP A 49 -6.06 6.44 5.70
CA ASP A 49 -6.04 7.90 5.83
C ASP A 49 -6.43 8.66 4.54
N GLY A 50 -6.75 7.93 3.46
CA GLY A 50 -7.10 8.53 2.16
C GLY A 50 -5.89 8.96 1.31
N ARG A 51 -4.67 8.62 1.73
CA ARG A 51 -3.44 8.86 0.97
C ARG A 51 -3.14 7.70 0.02
N THR A 52 -2.67 8.02 -1.17
CA THR A 52 -2.12 7.08 -2.15
C THR A 52 -0.60 7.16 -2.11
N ILE A 53 0.07 6.06 -1.78
CA ILE A 53 1.52 6.00 -1.61
C ILE A 53 2.11 5.01 -2.62
N PRO A 54 3.06 5.42 -3.48
CA PRO A 54 3.72 4.50 -4.41
C PRO A 54 4.43 3.33 -3.73
N PHE A 55 4.49 2.19 -4.41
CA PHE A 55 5.03 0.94 -3.85
C PHE A 55 6.44 1.10 -3.29
N CYS A 56 7.35 1.70 -4.06
CA CYS A 56 8.74 1.85 -3.64
C CYS A 56 8.83 2.78 -2.42
N THR A 57 8.13 3.92 -2.43
CA THR A 57 8.09 4.87 -1.32
C THR A 57 7.53 4.26 -0.04
N MET A 58 6.49 3.43 -0.17
CA MET A 58 5.91 2.73 0.97
C MET A 58 6.92 1.79 1.59
N ASN A 59 7.60 0.96 0.79
CA ASN A 59 8.54 -0.03 1.30
C ASN A 59 9.87 0.56 1.78
N THR A 60 10.30 1.71 1.28
CA THR A 60 11.59 2.32 1.65
C THR A 60 11.47 3.36 2.77
N ILE A 61 10.44 4.20 2.76
CA ILE A 61 10.37 5.41 3.62
C ILE A 61 9.17 5.36 4.56
N HIS A 62 7.98 5.01 4.06
CA HIS A 62 6.73 5.19 4.82
C HIS A 62 6.27 3.95 5.60
N ARG A 63 6.98 2.83 5.50
CA ARG A 63 6.60 1.55 6.11
C ARG A 63 6.41 1.66 7.61
N ALA A 64 7.46 2.02 8.35
CA ALA A 64 7.46 2.05 9.81
C ALA A 64 6.36 2.96 10.37
N ILE A 65 6.18 4.15 9.78
CA ILE A 65 5.16 5.13 10.21
C ILE A 65 3.76 4.61 9.94
N SER A 66 3.57 3.84 8.87
CA SER A 66 2.25 3.31 8.51
C SER A 66 1.90 2.10 9.37
N GLU A 67 2.87 1.21 9.63
CA GLU A 67 2.71 0.06 10.51
C GLU A 67 2.40 0.51 11.95
N GLU A 68 3.14 1.49 12.48
CA GLU A 68 2.86 2.05 13.81
C GLU A 68 1.43 2.63 13.91
N LYS A 69 0.91 3.25 12.85
CA LYS A 69 -0.40 3.92 12.86
C LYS A 69 -1.59 2.99 12.62
N PHE A 70 -1.40 1.95 11.81
CA PHE A 70 -2.51 1.14 11.29
C PHE A 70 -2.40 -0.36 11.60
N SER A 71 -1.29 -0.82 12.19
CA SER A 71 -1.21 -2.20 12.67
C SER A 71 -2.19 -2.42 13.81
N ILE A 72 -2.70 -3.64 13.89
CA ILE A 72 -3.51 -4.12 15.01
C ILE A 72 -2.82 -5.35 15.60
N PRO A 73 -2.96 -5.59 16.91
CA PRO A 73 -2.45 -6.80 17.53
C PRO A 73 -3.01 -8.06 16.84
N ILE A 74 -2.19 -9.12 16.77
CA ILE A 74 -2.57 -10.37 16.11
C ILE A 74 -3.86 -10.98 16.67
N GLU A 75 -4.07 -10.85 17.98
CA GLU A 75 -5.25 -11.39 18.65
C GLU A 75 -6.53 -10.67 18.21
N GLU A 76 -6.49 -9.34 18.12
CA GLU A 76 -7.61 -8.54 17.60
C GLU A 76 -7.91 -8.86 16.13
N TRP A 77 -6.85 -9.06 15.32
CA TRP A 77 -7.01 -9.45 13.93
C TRP A 77 -7.69 -10.83 13.79
N ARG A 78 -7.29 -11.80 14.62
CA ARG A 78 -7.88 -13.16 14.65
C ARG A 78 -9.36 -13.13 14.99
N GLU A 79 -9.75 -12.34 15.99
CA GLU A 79 -11.16 -12.21 16.37
C GLU A 79 -12.01 -11.62 15.25
N ARG A 80 -11.48 -10.61 14.54
CA ARG A 80 -12.20 -9.89 13.48
C ARG A 80 -12.37 -10.72 12.20
N ARG A 81 -11.35 -11.48 11.80
CA ARG A 81 -11.36 -12.24 10.53
C ARG A 81 -11.67 -13.73 10.65
N ARG A 82 -11.37 -14.37 11.79
CA ARG A 82 -11.48 -15.83 11.99
C ARG A 82 -10.78 -16.63 10.86
N PRO A 83 -9.44 -16.55 10.77
CA PRO A 83 -8.67 -17.22 9.71
C PRO A 83 -8.77 -18.75 9.79
N ASP A 84 -8.61 -19.41 8.64
CA ASP A 84 -8.46 -20.86 8.57
C ASP A 84 -7.07 -21.30 9.05
N LYS A 85 -6.94 -22.58 9.45
CA LYS A 85 -5.66 -23.11 9.98
C LYS A 85 -4.46 -22.90 9.04
N VAL A 86 -4.67 -22.96 7.72
CA VAL A 86 -3.63 -22.72 6.71
C VAL A 86 -3.13 -21.27 6.76
N GLU A 87 -4.02 -20.29 6.96
CA GLU A 87 -3.65 -18.88 7.08
C GLU A 87 -2.96 -18.61 8.42
N GLU A 88 -3.42 -19.27 9.47
CA GLU A 88 -2.86 -19.15 10.81
C GLU A 88 -1.43 -19.69 10.90
N ASP A 89 -1.09 -20.73 10.14
CA ASP A 89 0.27 -21.30 10.05
C ASP A 89 1.23 -20.42 9.25
N LEU A 90 0.72 -19.58 8.33
CA LEU A 90 1.49 -18.62 7.53
C LEU A 90 1.63 -17.25 8.22
N SER A 91 0.65 -16.91 9.07
CA SER A 91 0.60 -15.68 9.86
C SER A 91 1.66 -15.47 10.94
N PRO A 92 2.39 -16.46 11.51
CA PRO A 92 3.35 -16.21 12.60
C PRO A 92 4.54 -15.37 12.14
N ASN A 93 4.83 -15.39 10.83
CA ASN A 93 5.90 -14.62 10.20
C ASN A 93 5.38 -13.41 9.41
N LEU A 94 4.07 -13.14 9.46
CA LEU A 94 3.40 -12.05 8.74
C LEU A 94 3.14 -10.84 9.64
N CYS A 95 3.94 -10.69 10.69
CA CYS A 95 4.01 -9.44 11.44
C CYS A 95 4.92 -8.50 10.64
N CYS A 96 4.29 -7.55 9.96
CA CYS A 96 4.91 -6.37 9.40
C CYS A 96 4.13 -5.19 9.95
#